data_AF-A0A1M7JIH6-F1
#
_entry.id   AF-A0A1M7JIH6-F1
#
_cell.length_a   1.000
_cell.length_b   1.000
_cell.length_c   1.000
_cell.angle_alpha   90.00
_cell.angle_beta   90.00
_cell.angle_gamma   90.00
#
_symmetry.space_group_name_H-M   'P 1'
#
loop_
_entity.id
_entity.type
_entity.pdbx_description
1 polymer ?
#
loop_
_entity_poly.entity_id
_entity_poly.type
_entity_poly.pdbx_seq_one_letter_code
_entity_poly.pdbx_strand_id
1 'polypeptide(L)'
;MNSIKVLDVTLRDGGCVNDFNFGQVYMEQILAAQEASGVDVIEMGYIDEVKGSTSGRTQYLNEQVITECLLKHKKPGVTYVAMMDYGKFNVDNLKPCTKNSIDGLRVAFHKKNMHDIIPLGRKIIEKGYKLFIQPMITLRYTDAELLELIDLVNKELPDASGFYIVDSFGEMRPNDMNRALNLVDHNLIPSMLLGFHSHNNLQMSYSNACAMLQFPTNRDLMLDSSIMGMGKGAGNLNTELLLEHLNLFYGKNYKISPLLEVIDKVINQLHSEFYWGYAPEYYLSSANHCTPSYASHFYNKHMLPIDQVGELLSMIDESKKISFDKNYAEELWRSYNESKQVDDSSVVFELKTVFAGKRVLLVAPGKSIASYKEKIDEIIKEEDIVSIGLNLTDSFDVDYMMTTRQDVYDSSVAVGKKVITTSNVSKGARGKVKILNYKNWIEISDGRTHDSSSVITLNLLKACGVKDILLAGFDGFMVNINENYSDPNLRRPVSVEQVERRNAYYKRFIGEVAASGVKITFVTPSKYE
;
A
#
# COMPACT_ATOMS: atom_id res chain seq x y z
N MET A 1 28.77 10.64 23.56
CA MET A 1 27.32 10.36 23.49
C MET A 1 26.72 10.53 24.88
N ASN A 2 25.76 11.45 25.04
CA ASN A 2 25.22 11.82 26.35
C ASN A 2 24.09 10.87 26.81
N SER A 3 23.12 10.59 25.94
CA SER A 3 22.10 9.57 26.19
C SER A 3 21.55 8.97 24.89
N ILE A 4 21.04 7.74 24.98
CA ILE A 4 20.34 7.02 23.90
C ILE A 4 18.95 6.67 24.42
N LYS A 5 17.92 6.98 23.64
CA LYS A 5 16.51 6.68 23.94
C LYS A 5 15.87 5.91 22.80
N VAL A 6 14.85 5.13 23.12
CA VAL A 6 14.00 4.44 22.15
C VAL A 6 12.58 4.98 22.21
N LEU A 7 12.03 5.27 21.04
CA LEU A 7 10.64 5.68 20.86
C LEU A 7 9.90 4.61 20.09
N ASP A 8 8.90 3.98 20.71
CA ASP A 8 8.07 2.98 20.05
C ASP A 8 6.87 3.60 19.33
N VAL A 9 6.74 3.34 18.02
CA VAL A 9 5.71 3.88 17.12
C VAL A 9 4.64 2.86 16.73
N THR A 10 4.54 1.72 17.40
CA THR A 10 3.59 0.64 17.04
C THR A 10 2.14 1.13 16.99
N LEU A 11 1.71 1.92 17.98
CA LEU A 11 0.35 2.46 18.05
C LEU A 11 0.08 3.60 17.05
N ARG A 12 1.11 4.15 16.40
CA ARG A 12 0.97 5.22 15.40
C ARG A 12 1.31 4.74 14.00
N ASP A 13 2.59 4.47 13.72
CA ASP A 13 3.01 4.03 12.38
C ASP A 13 2.46 2.65 12.08
N GLY A 14 2.48 1.75 13.07
CA GLY A 14 1.83 0.45 12.94
C GLY A 14 0.34 0.56 12.61
N GLY A 15 -0.33 1.63 13.07
CA GLY A 15 -1.71 1.93 12.69
C GLY A 15 -1.93 2.11 11.18
N CYS A 16 -0.90 2.47 10.41
CA CYS A 16 -1.03 2.58 8.95
C CYS A 16 -1.33 1.23 8.27
N VAL A 17 -1.03 0.10 8.93
CA VAL A 17 -1.26 -1.26 8.43
C VAL A 17 -2.75 -1.64 8.46
N ASN A 18 -3.49 -1.21 9.50
CA ASN A 18 -4.86 -1.60 9.78
C ASN A 18 -5.83 -0.40 9.89
N ASP A 19 -5.50 0.73 9.25
CA ASP A 19 -6.26 1.98 9.30
C ASP A 19 -6.54 2.48 10.74
N PHE A 20 -5.53 2.32 11.59
CA PHE A 20 -5.49 2.66 13.01
C PHE A 20 -6.50 1.89 13.86
N ASN A 21 -7.12 0.85 13.31
CA ASN A 21 -8.19 0.09 13.93
C ASN A 21 -7.68 -1.18 14.62
N PHE A 22 -6.94 -0.99 15.71
CA PHE A 22 -6.47 -2.10 16.54
C PHE A 22 -7.59 -2.73 17.38
N GLY A 23 -8.62 -1.94 17.75
CA GLY A 23 -9.57 -2.33 18.79
C GLY A 23 -9.00 -2.16 20.20
N GLN A 24 -9.88 -1.88 21.17
CA GLN A 24 -9.49 -1.46 22.53
C GLN A 24 -8.56 -2.46 23.22
N VAL A 25 -8.89 -3.75 23.15
CA VAL A 25 -8.13 -4.82 23.83
C VAL A 25 -6.69 -4.89 23.30
N TYR A 26 -6.49 -4.81 21.99
CA TYR A 26 -5.15 -4.86 21.40
C TYR A 26 -4.37 -3.58 21.70
N MET A 27 -5.01 -2.40 21.66
CA MET A 27 -4.36 -1.14 22.06
C MET A 27 -3.82 -1.22 23.49
N GLU A 28 -4.63 -1.71 24.43
CA GLU A 28 -4.23 -1.85 25.84
C GLU A 28 -3.10 -2.88 26.04
N GLN A 29 -3.15 -4.02 25.33
CA GLN A 29 -2.10 -5.04 25.40
C GLN A 29 -0.77 -4.54 24.80
N ILE A 30 -0.82 -3.82 23.68
CA ILE A 30 0.36 -3.20 23.06
C ILE A 30 0.96 -2.14 23.99
N LEU A 31 0.15 -1.24 24.53
CA LEU A 31 0.60 -0.21 25.47
C LEU A 31 1.27 -0.85 26.70
N ALA A 32 0.64 -1.84 27.30
CA ALA A 32 1.17 -2.54 28.47
C ALA A 32 2.53 -3.21 28.17
N ALA A 33 2.68 -3.81 26.99
CA ALA A 33 3.93 -4.43 26.56
C ALA A 33 5.04 -3.40 26.31
N GLN A 34 4.72 -2.27 25.67
CA GLN A 34 5.65 -1.15 25.47
C GLN A 34 6.11 -0.62 26.84
N GLU A 35 5.19 -0.34 27.76
CA GLU A 35 5.55 0.13 29.10
C GLU A 35 6.38 -0.89 29.87
N ALA A 36 6.06 -2.18 29.78
CA ALA A 36 6.78 -3.26 30.46
C ALA A 36 8.16 -3.52 29.87
N SER A 37 8.38 -3.25 28.58
CA SER A 37 9.69 -3.37 27.93
C SER A 37 10.67 -2.29 28.40
N GLY A 38 10.15 -1.18 28.91
CA GLY A 38 10.92 -0.06 29.41
C GLY A 38 11.41 0.89 28.32
N VAL A 39 10.78 0.90 27.14
CA VAL A 39 11.04 1.95 26.14
C VAL A 39 10.84 3.34 26.75
N ASP A 40 11.66 4.30 26.33
CA ASP A 40 11.71 5.64 26.94
C ASP A 40 10.53 6.52 26.51
N VAL A 41 10.06 6.34 25.28
CA VAL A 41 8.99 7.12 24.67
C VAL A 41 8.00 6.22 23.93
N ILE A 42 6.70 6.50 24.07
CA ILE A 42 5.63 5.78 23.37
C ILE A 42 4.83 6.79 22.54
N GLU A 43 4.71 6.54 21.24
CA GLU A 43 3.86 7.32 20.35
C GLU A 43 2.44 6.74 20.34
N MET A 44 1.53 7.46 20.99
CA MET A 44 0.20 7.00 21.33
C MET A 44 -0.77 6.98 20.15
N GLY A 45 -0.40 7.51 18.99
CA GLY A 45 -1.23 7.53 17.79
C GLY A 45 -1.08 8.81 16.98
N TYR A 46 -2.09 9.07 16.16
CA TYR A 46 -2.10 10.14 15.17
C TYR A 46 -3.30 11.07 15.37
N ILE A 47 -3.10 12.39 15.34
CA ILE A 47 -4.17 13.39 15.48
C ILE A 47 -4.60 13.88 14.09
N ASP A 48 -5.90 13.74 13.79
CA ASP A 48 -6.54 14.24 12.57
C ASP A 48 -7.95 14.76 12.92
N GLU A 49 -8.20 16.06 12.75
CA GLU A 49 -9.49 16.66 13.15
C GLU A 49 -10.65 16.25 12.23
N VAL A 50 -10.37 15.65 11.07
CA VAL A 50 -11.37 15.24 10.08
C VAL A 50 -11.63 13.74 10.12
N LYS A 51 -10.57 12.93 10.19
CA LYS A 51 -10.64 11.46 10.15
C LYS A 51 -10.51 10.80 11.52
N GLY A 52 -10.17 11.58 12.54
CA GLY A 52 -10.00 11.11 13.90
C GLY A 52 -11.28 10.55 14.51
N SER A 53 -11.10 9.59 15.39
CA SER A 53 -12.15 8.94 16.17
C SER A 53 -12.11 9.39 17.63
N THR A 54 -13.19 9.11 18.34
CA THR A 54 -13.29 9.33 19.80
C THR A 54 -13.09 8.04 20.60
N SER A 55 -13.06 6.87 19.95
CA SER A 55 -12.84 5.57 20.59
C SER A 55 -12.43 4.49 19.57
N GLY A 56 -11.77 3.43 20.07
CA GLY A 56 -11.53 2.20 19.33
C GLY A 56 -10.45 2.25 18.23
N ARG A 57 -9.93 3.43 17.88
CA ARG A 57 -8.81 3.60 16.94
C ARG A 57 -7.71 4.47 17.54
N THR A 58 -6.49 4.31 17.06
CA THR A 58 -5.35 5.18 17.40
C THR A 58 -5.18 6.39 16.46
N GLN A 59 -6.22 6.68 15.67
CA GLN A 59 -6.40 7.95 14.97
C GLN A 59 -7.43 8.76 15.75
N TYR A 60 -6.99 9.86 16.35
CA TYR A 60 -7.76 10.62 17.34
C TYR A 60 -8.20 11.96 16.78
N LEU A 61 -9.40 12.39 17.18
CA LEU A 61 -9.95 13.69 16.80
C LEU A 61 -9.11 14.85 17.36
N ASN A 62 -8.58 14.69 18.57
CA ASN A 62 -7.71 15.63 19.26
C ASN A 62 -6.89 14.90 20.34
N GLU A 63 -6.00 15.62 21.01
CA GLU A 63 -5.10 15.07 22.04
C GLU A 63 -5.82 14.59 23.30
N GLN A 64 -6.98 15.17 23.63
CA GLN A 64 -7.71 14.83 24.85
C GLN A 64 -8.26 13.40 24.77
N VAL A 65 -8.71 13.01 23.57
CA VAL A 65 -9.23 11.66 23.29
C VAL A 65 -8.20 10.57 23.65
N ILE A 66 -6.90 10.83 23.48
CA ILE A 66 -5.85 9.86 23.81
C ILE A 66 -5.93 9.44 25.29
N THR A 67 -6.13 10.41 26.18
CA THR A 67 -6.25 10.18 27.62
C THR A 67 -7.61 9.58 27.99
N GLU A 68 -8.65 9.93 27.24
CA GLU A 68 -10.00 9.38 27.42
C GLU A 68 -10.15 7.96 26.86
N CYS A 69 -9.30 7.53 25.94
CA CYS A 69 -9.41 6.23 25.28
C CYS A 69 -8.37 5.23 25.81
N LEU A 70 -7.11 5.64 25.96
CA LEU A 70 -6.00 4.69 26.15
C LEU A 70 -5.05 5.09 27.28
N LEU A 71 -4.56 6.35 27.31
CA LEU A 71 -3.61 6.81 28.32
C LEU A 71 -4.30 7.23 29.63
N LYS A 72 -4.86 6.26 30.36
CA LYS A 72 -5.57 6.50 31.62
C LYS A 72 -4.65 6.94 32.75
N HIS A 73 -3.46 6.35 32.79
CA HIS A 73 -2.43 6.61 33.78
C HIS A 73 -1.07 6.62 33.09
N LYS A 74 -0.19 7.51 33.52
CA LYS A 74 1.18 7.59 33.00
C LYS A 74 2.11 6.78 33.88
N LYS A 75 2.91 5.92 33.27
CA LYS A 75 3.97 5.20 33.96
C LYS A 75 5.14 6.15 34.25
N PRO A 76 5.63 6.22 35.51
CA PRO A 76 6.80 7.02 35.82
C PRO A 76 8.01 6.64 34.96
N GLY A 77 8.70 7.65 34.42
CA GLY A 77 9.88 7.46 33.58
C GLY A 77 9.60 7.27 32.08
N VAL A 78 8.33 7.12 31.68
CA VAL A 78 7.93 7.03 30.27
C VAL A 78 7.40 8.36 29.77
N THR A 79 7.80 8.78 28.57
CA THR A 79 7.23 9.95 27.87
C THR A 79 6.20 9.49 26.84
N TYR A 80 5.04 10.15 26.79
CA TYR A 80 3.97 9.82 25.85
C TYR A 80 3.80 10.94 24.84
N VAL A 81 3.82 10.62 23.55
CA VAL A 81 3.73 11.62 22.47
C VAL A 81 2.69 11.23 21.45
N ALA A 82 2.26 12.17 20.60
CA ALA A 82 1.41 11.87 19.44
C ALA A 82 1.94 12.55 18.18
N MET A 83 1.66 11.96 17.02
CA MET A 83 2.01 12.52 15.72
C MET A 83 0.85 13.39 15.19
N MET A 84 1.19 14.46 14.48
CA MET A 84 0.28 15.16 13.58
C MET A 84 1.02 15.64 12.33
N ASP A 85 0.35 15.59 11.18
CA ASP A 85 0.85 16.29 9.99
C ASP A 85 0.42 17.76 10.02
N TYR A 86 1.27 18.63 9.50
CA TYR A 86 0.93 20.02 9.24
C TYR A 86 -0.36 20.11 8.40
N GLY A 87 -1.31 20.92 8.88
CA GLY A 87 -2.61 21.15 8.23
C GLY A 87 -3.70 20.11 8.52
N LYS A 88 -3.45 19.11 9.37
CA LYS A 88 -4.46 18.09 9.76
C LYS A 88 -5.17 18.37 11.09
N PHE A 89 -4.68 19.33 11.85
CA PHE A 89 -5.23 19.72 13.13
C PHE A 89 -4.94 21.18 13.39
N ASN A 90 -5.95 21.95 13.79
CA ASN A 90 -5.77 23.33 14.22
C ASN A 90 -5.20 23.39 15.65
N VAL A 91 -3.92 23.74 15.78
CA VAL A 91 -3.21 23.85 17.06
C VAL A 91 -3.82 24.89 18.01
N ASP A 92 -4.62 25.85 17.53
CA ASP A 92 -5.35 26.75 18.42
C ASP A 92 -6.35 26.01 19.32
N ASN A 93 -6.85 24.86 18.87
CA ASN A 93 -7.75 23.99 19.63
C ASN A 93 -7.05 23.14 20.70
N LEU A 94 -5.71 23.01 20.63
CA LEU A 94 -4.91 22.23 21.59
C LEU A 94 -5.10 22.78 23.01
N LYS A 95 -5.44 21.94 23.99
CA LYS A 95 -5.54 22.38 25.39
C LYS A 95 -4.15 22.57 26.01
N PRO A 96 -4.00 23.37 27.07
CA PRO A 96 -2.73 23.41 27.81
C PRO A 96 -2.34 22.02 28.32
N CYS A 97 -1.05 21.70 28.24
CA CYS A 97 -0.49 20.46 28.75
C CYS A 97 -0.69 20.39 30.27
N THR A 98 -1.14 19.23 30.74
CA THR A 98 -1.34 18.94 32.17
C THR A 98 -0.62 17.66 32.54
N LYS A 99 -0.53 17.36 33.84
CA LYS A 99 0.04 16.10 34.34
C LYS A 99 -0.61 14.83 33.76
N ASN A 100 -1.88 14.92 33.33
CA ASN A 100 -2.64 13.80 32.79
C ASN A 100 -2.58 13.76 31.25
N SER A 101 -2.12 14.82 30.59
CA SER A 101 -2.00 14.90 29.14
C SER A 101 -0.82 14.05 28.65
N ILE A 102 -0.80 13.78 27.33
CA ILE A 102 0.44 13.41 26.64
C ILE A 102 1.50 14.51 26.85
N ASP A 103 2.78 14.14 26.79
CA ASP A 103 3.91 15.03 27.07
C ASP A 103 4.34 15.88 25.87
N GLY A 104 4.05 15.42 24.65
CA GLY A 104 4.59 16.08 23.46
C GLY A 104 3.89 15.75 22.16
N LEU A 105 4.15 16.59 21.17
CA LEU A 105 3.68 16.44 19.80
C LEU A 105 4.86 16.34 18.85
N ARG A 106 4.74 15.40 17.91
CA ARG A 106 5.66 15.20 16.80
C ARG A 106 4.99 15.75 15.56
N VAL A 107 5.56 16.80 14.97
CA VAL A 107 4.92 17.53 13.87
C VAL A 107 5.62 17.20 12.57
N ALA A 108 4.93 16.42 11.73
CA ALA A 108 5.39 16.04 10.41
C ALA A 108 4.99 17.07 9.35
N PHE A 109 5.91 17.40 8.45
CA PHE A 109 5.69 18.39 7.40
C PHE A 109 6.56 18.14 6.18
N HIS A 110 6.12 18.66 5.03
CA HIS A 110 6.90 18.67 3.80
C HIS A 110 7.79 19.92 3.74
N LYS A 111 8.90 19.85 2.98
CA LYS A 111 9.86 20.95 2.85
C LYS A 111 9.27 22.31 2.48
N LYS A 112 8.23 22.33 1.65
CA LYS A 112 7.51 23.55 1.25
C LYS A 112 6.87 24.30 2.43
N ASN A 113 6.67 23.62 3.56
CA ASN A 113 6.01 24.14 4.75
C ASN A 113 7.00 24.47 5.89
N MET A 114 8.32 24.49 5.63
CA MET A 114 9.33 24.69 6.67
C MET A 114 9.23 26.04 7.42
N HIS A 115 8.66 27.08 6.80
CA HIS A 115 8.41 28.35 7.48
C HIS A 115 7.08 28.33 8.25
N ASP A 116 6.09 27.58 7.77
CA ASP A 116 4.75 27.51 8.37
C ASP A 116 4.76 26.77 9.72
N ILE A 117 5.70 25.83 9.90
CA ILE A 117 5.83 25.07 11.16
C ILE A 117 6.35 25.92 12.31
N ILE A 118 6.99 27.07 12.05
CA ILE A 118 7.57 27.91 13.09
C ILE A 118 6.50 28.51 14.00
N PRO A 119 5.50 29.28 13.50
CA PRO A 119 4.44 29.80 14.36
C PRO A 119 3.60 28.69 15.00
N LEU A 120 3.42 27.55 14.32
CA LEU A 120 2.72 26.39 14.86
C LEU A 120 3.50 25.77 16.05
N GLY A 121 4.80 25.57 15.89
CA GLY A 121 5.68 25.01 16.91
C GLY A 121 5.74 25.86 18.17
N ARG A 122 5.80 27.20 18.03
CA ARG A 122 5.76 28.12 19.18
C ARG A 122 4.49 27.92 20.01
N LYS A 123 3.32 27.84 19.35
CA LYS A 123 2.04 27.60 20.04
C LYS A 123 2.03 26.28 20.82
N ILE A 124 2.64 25.22 20.28
CA ILE A 124 2.74 23.91 20.96
C ILE A 124 3.61 24.03 22.22
N ILE A 125 4.76 24.70 22.11
CA ILE A 125 5.69 24.93 23.23
C ILE A 125 5.05 25.82 24.30
N GLU A 126 4.39 26.92 23.91
CA GLU A 126 3.66 27.83 24.81
C GLU A 126 2.54 27.13 25.58
N LYS A 127 1.90 26.12 24.99
CA LYS A 127 0.92 25.26 25.66
C LYS A 127 1.56 24.23 26.59
N GLY A 128 2.89 24.15 26.66
CA GLY A 128 3.64 23.32 27.59
C GLY A 128 3.95 21.90 27.09
N TYR A 129 3.78 21.62 25.80
CA TYR A 129 4.15 20.33 25.21
C TYR A 129 5.58 20.32 24.71
N LYS A 130 6.25 19.17 24.82
CA LYS A 130 7.49 18.89 24.08
C LYS A 130 7.20 18.90 22.58
N LEU A 131 8.02 19.57 21.79
CA LEU A 131 7.91 19.62 20.34
C LEU A 131 9.01 18.81 19.68
N PHE A 132 8.65 17.92 18.75
CA PHE A 132 9.60 17.21 17.91
C PHE A 132 9.39 17.55 16.43
N ILE A 133 10.45 17.99 15.77
CA ILE A 133 10.45 18.48 14.38
C ILE A 133 10.69 17.29 13.44
N GLN A 134 9.72 16.99 12.57
CA GLN A 134 9.73 15.80 11.69
C GLN A 134 9.68 16.19 10.21
N PRO A 135 10.80 16.66 9.61
CA PRO A 135 10.84 16.97 8.18
C PRO A 135 10.75 15.68 7.36
N MET A 136 9.60 15.44 6.73
CA MET A 136 9.37 14.22 5.95
C MET A 136 10.31 14.13 4.75
N ILE A 137 10.77 12.91 4.45
CA ILE A 137 11.64 12.61 3.29
C ILE A 137 12.91 13.47 3.33
N THR A 138 13.66 13.39 4.43
CA THR A 138 14.88 14.21 4.64
C THR A 138 15.90 14.09 3.50
N LEU A 139 15.96 12.92 2.86
CA LEU A 139 16.78 12.66 1.67
C LEU A 139 16.53 13.58 0.47
N ARG A 140 15.34 14.18 0.37
CA ARG A 140 14.97 15.10 -0.73
C ARG A 140 15.32 16.55 -0.46
N TYR A 141 15.91 16.84 0.69
CA TYR A 141 16.52 18.13 0.96
C TYR A 141 17.93 18.12 0.37
N THR A 142 18.22 19.13 -0.45
CA THR A 142 19.60 19.52 -0.73
C THR A 142 20.28 19.94 0.57
N ASP A 143 21.62 19.95 0.58
CA ASP A 143 22.38 20.40 1.75
C ASP A 143 21.97 21.82 2.18
N ALA A 144 21.77 22.73 1.22
CA ALA A 144 21.34 24.10 1.49
C ALA A 144 19.93 24.17 2.11
N GLU A 145 18.95 23.44 1.57
CA GLU A 145 17.58 23.41 2.11
C GLU A 145 17.55 22.81 3.53
N LEU A 146 18.36 21.77 3.81
CA LEU A 146 18.42 21.17 5.14
C LEU A 146 19.07 22.13 6.15
N LEU A 147 20.15 22.80 5.76
CA LEU A 147 20.81 23.80 6.60
C LEU A 147 19.92 25.01 6.88
N GLU A 148 19.14 25.47 5.90
CA GLU A 148 18.14 26.52 6.10
C GLU A 148 17.10 26.12 7.14
N LEU A 149 16.53 24.91 7.03
CA LEU A 149 15.60 24.40 8.01
C LEU A 149 16.23 24.31 9.42
N ILE A 150 17.47 23.83 9.53
CA ILE A 150 18.17 23.74 10.81
C ILE A 150 18.38 25.14 11.41
N ASP A 151 18.81 26.12 10.60
CA ASP A 151 19.02 27.50 11.05
C ASP A 151 17.70 28.16 11.52
N LEU A 152 16.61 27.94 10.79
CA LEU A 152 15.26 28.37 11.19
C LEU A 152 14.85 27.77 12.54
N VAL A 153 15.00 26.46 12.71
CA VAL A 153 14.65 25.77 13.97
C VAL A 153 15.52 26.27 15.12
N ASN A 154 16.84 26.41 14.91
CA ASN A 154 17.77 26.90 15.92
C ASN A 154 17.41 28.31 16.42
N LYS A 155 17.04 29.22 15.50
CA LYS A 155 16.74 30.62 15.82
C LYS A 155 15.35 30.80 16.43
N GLU A 156 14.37 30.12 15.87
CA GLU A 156 12.96 30.45 16.12
C GLU A 156 12.22 29.41 16.98
N LEU A 157 12.79 28.21 17.14
CA LEU A 157 12.29 27.13 18.00
C LEU A 157 13.43 26.50 18.85
N PRO A 158 14.27 27.30 19.54
CA PRO A 158 15.41 26.77 20.30
C PRO A 158 14.99 25.82 21.44
N ASP A 159 13.75 25.93 21.91
CA ASP A 159 13.16 25.09 22.96
C ASP A 159 12.49 23.81 22.43
N ALA A 160 12.55 23.55 21.11
CA ALA A 160 12.10 22.27 20.57
C ALA A 160 12.92 21.11 21.19
N SER A 161 12.24 20.03 21.52
CA SER A 161 12.81 18.90 22.26
C SER A 161 13.62 17.96 21.38
N GLY A 162 13.39 17.93 20.06
CA GLY A 162 14.18 17.11 19.15
C GLY A 162 13.96 17.43 17.68
N PHE A 163 14.98 17.16 16.88
CA PHE A 163 14.96 17.26 15.42
C PHE A 163 15.23 15.88 14.83
N TYR A 164 14.45 15.48 13.83
CA TYR A 164 14.53 14.14 13.25
C TYR A 164 15.08 14.10 11.84
N ILE A 165 15.86 13.05 11.57
CA ILE A 165 16.10 12.53 10.23
C ILE A 165 15.01 11.48 9.94
N VAL A 166 14.26 11.65 8.84
CA VAL A 166 13.10 10.81 8.50
C VAL A 166 13.27 10.17 7.11
N ASP A 167 13.51 8.87 7.09
CA ASP A 167 13.56 8.04 5.87
C ASP A 167 12.17 7.48 5.53
N SER A 168 11.25 8.37 5.12
CA SER A 168 9.85 8.04 4.87
C SER A 168 9.62 7.01 3.74
N PHE A 169 10.58 6.88 2.82
CA PHE A 169 10.51 5.93 1.70
C PHE A 169 11.39 4.70 1.90
N GLY A 170 12.04 4.55 3.05
CA GLY A 170 12.89 3.40 3.36
C GLY A 170 14.01 3.20 2.33
N GLU A 171 14.52 4.30 1.78
CA GLU A 171 15.48 4.30 0.67
C GLU A 171 16.91 4.68 1.12
N MET A 172 17.06 5.13 2.36
CA MET A 172 18.33 5.63 2.89
C MET A 172 19.39 4.53 2.98
N ARG A 173 20.59 4.84 2.51
CA ARG A 173 21.77 3.96 2.63
C ARG A 173 22.76 4.53 3.64
N PRO A 174 23.77 3.75 4.07
CA PRO A 174 24.77 4.21 5.03
C PRO A 174 25.48 5.50 4.61
N ASN A 175 25.75 5.71 3.32
CA ASN A 175 26.35 6.96 2.83
C ASN A 175 25.41 8.15 2.99
N ASP A 176 24.12 7.98 2.70
CA ASP A 176 23.12 9.03 2.89
C ASP A 176 22.91 9.35 4.36
N MET A 177 22.88 8.31 5.20
CA MET A 177 22.79 8.44 6.65
C MET A 177 23.98 9.21 7.19
N ASN A 178 25.20 8.87 6.77
CA ASN A 178 26.42 9.60 7.13
C ASN A 178 26.34 11.07 6.70
N ARG A 179 25.87 11.38 5.47
CA ARG A 179 25.68 12.76 5.02
C ARG A 179 24.71 13.52 5.93
N ALA A 180 23.53 12.95 6.16
CA ALA A 180 22.48 13.57 6.97
C ALA A 180 22.94 13.78 8.43
N LEU A 181 23.57 12.79 9.04
CA LEU A 181 24.13 12.89 10.39
C LEU A 181 25.17 14.00 10.49
N ASN A 182 26.11 14.08 9.54
CA ASN A 182 27.11 15.15 9.56
C ASN A 182 26.47 16.53 9.45
N LEU A 183 25.53 16.74 8.53
CA LEU A 183 24.86 18.03 8.37
C LEU A 183 24.06 18.42 9.61
N VAL A 184 23.24 17.51 10.13
CA VAL A 184 22.37 17.81 11.27
C VAL A 184 23.17 17.95 12.56
N ASP A 185 24.09 17.02 12.86
CA ASP A 185 24.84 17.06 14.11
C ASP A 185 25.79 18.26 14.22
N HIS A 186 26.40 18.71 13.13
CA HIS A 186 27.30 19.86 13.18
C HIS A 186 26.56 21.20 13.32
N ASN A 187 25.33 21.32 12.82
CA ASN A 187 24.65 22.61 12.68
C ASN A 187 23.48 22.79 13.65
N LEU A 188 22.88 21.71 14.16
CA LEU A 188 21.79 21.79 15.13
C LEU A 188 22.30 22.19 16.51
N ILE A 189 21.58 23.09 17.20
CA ILE A 189 21.97 23.54 18.55
C ILE A 189 22.26 22.34 19.49
N PRO A 190 23.32 22.38 20.33
CA PRO A 190 23.74 21.21 21.10
C PRO A 190 22.71 20.65 22.10
N SER A 191 21.79 21.50 22.57
CA SER A 191 20.73 21.13 23.52
C SER A 191 19.63 20.28 22.90
N MET A 192 19.47 20.29 21.57
CA MET A 192 18.40 19.58 20.88
C MET A 192 18.81 18.15 20.55
N LEU A 193 17.94 17.20 20.91
CA LEU A 193 18.11 15.78 20.65
C LEU A 193 17.97 15.47 19.15
N LEU A 194 18.78 14.55 18.65
CA LEU A 194 18.73 14.08 17.27
C LEU A 194 17.99 12.74 17.19
N GLY A 195 16.86 12.76 16.50
CA GLY A 195 16.01 11.60 16.27
C GLY A 195 16.25 10.97 14.90
N PHE A 196 15.96 9.67 14.78
CA PHE A 196 15.92 8.98 13.49
C PHE A 196 14.71 8.06 13.39
N HIS A 197 13.98 8.20 12.29
CA HIS A 197 12.85 7.37 11.92
C HIS A 197 13.07 6.79 10.52
N SER A 198 12.89 5.47 10.36
CA SER A 198 13.18 4.80 9.08
C SER A 198 12.27 3.62 8.79
N HIS A 199 12.12 3.33 7.50
CA HIS A 199 11.37 2.19 6.99
C HIS A 199 12.25 1.13 6.32
N ASN A 200 11.77 -0.11 6.34
CA ASN A 200 12.48 -1.31 5.93
C ASN A 200 12.27 -1.68 4.46
N ASN A 201 11.87 -0.73 3.60
CA ASN A 201 11.59 -1.01 2.18
C ASN A 201 12.81 -1.59 1.45
N LEU A 202 14.03 -1.16 1.82
CA LEU A 202 15.30 -1.75 1.38
C LEU A 202 15.97 -2.63 2.45
N GLN A 203 15.27 -2.96 3.54
CA GLN A 203 15.78 -3.71 4.70
C GLN A 203 17.00 -3.06 5.37
N MET A 204 17.08 -1.72 5.34
CA MET A 204 18.22 -0.95 5.85
C MET A 204 17.99 -0.27 7.20
N SER A 205 16.79 -0.32 7.78
CA SER A 205 16.48 0.40 9.03
C SER A 205 17.42 0.02 10.18
N TYR A 206 17.65 -1.28 10.39
CA TYR A 206 18.55 -1.77 11.44
C TYR A 206 20.01 -1.37 11.19
N SER A 207 20.47 -1.46 9.94
CA SER A 207 21.82 -1.06 9.55
C SER A 207 22.05 0.45 9.74
N ASN A 208 21.09 1.29 9.33
CA ASN A 208 21.18 2.75 9.48
C ASN A 208 21.07 3.18 10.95
N ALA A 209 20.28 2.47 11.77
CA ALA A 209 20.23 2.69 13.21
C ALA A 209 21.59 2.38 13.87
N CYS A 210 22.23 1.27 13.49
CA CYS A 210 23.59 0.97 13.95
C CYS A 210 24.59 2.05 13.51
N ALA A 211 24.49 2.56 12.28
CA ALA A 211 25.34 3.64 11.81
C ALA A 211 25.18 4.92 12.65
N MET A 212 23.95 5.28 13.03
CA MET A 212 23.68 6.40 13.94
C MET A 212 24.27 6.17 15.34
N LEU A 213 24.13 4.95 15.88
CA LEU A 213 24.68 4.60 17.20
C LEU A 213 26.21 4.55 17.23
N GLN A 214 26.86 4.38 16.08
CA GLN A 214 28.32 4.40 15.93
C GLN A 214 28.86 5.79 15.57
N PHE A 215 27.97 6.73 15.24
CA PHE A 215 28.37 8.08 14.86
C PHE A 215 28.96 8.84 16.06
N PRO A 216 30.15 9.45 15.93
CA PRO A 216 30.84 10.10 17.04
C PRO A 216 30.19 11.46 17.36
N THR A 217 29.19 11.45 18.25
CA THR A 217 28.49 12.65 18.71
C THR A 217 28.38 12.72 20.24
N ASN A 218 28.28 13.94 20.76
CA ASN A 218 27.96 14.24 22.16
C ASN A 218 26.47 14.52 22.38
N ARG A 219 25.65 14.46 21.33
CA ARG A 219 24.23 14.73 21.42
C ARG A 219 23.46 13.59 22.09
N ASP A 220 22.27 13.90 22.56
CA ASP A 220 21.26 12.89 22.89
C ASP A 220 20.67 12.33 21.58
N LEU A 221 20.51 11.01 21.53
CA LEU A 221 19.98 10.29 20.37
C LEU A 221 18.64 9.64 20.69
N MET A 222 17.73 9.62 19.73
CA MET A 222 16.49 8.85 19.80
C MET A 222 16.25 8.06 18.53
N LEU A 223 16.00 6.76 18.68
CA LEU A 223 15.66 5.88 17.57
C LEU A 223 14.21 5.49 17.66
N ASP A 224 13.48 5.71 16.58
CA ASP A 224 12.13 5.19 16.42
C ASP A 224 12.17 3.72 16.00
N SER A 225 11.30 2.92 16.61
CA SER A 225 11.11 1.53 16.27
C SER A 225 9.66 1.10 16.48
N SER A 226 9.24 -0.04 15.96
CA SER A 226 7.95 -0.65 16.30
C SER A 226 8.09 -2.16 16.48
N ILE A 227 7.19 -2.73 17.26
CA ILE A 227 7.14 -4.16 17.57
C ILE A 227 6.97 -4.94 16.28
N MET A 228 7.85 -5.92 16.03
CA MET A 228 7.89 -6.69 14.77
C MET A 228 8.02 -5.80 13.51
N GLY A 229 8.53 -4.58 13.67
CA GLY A 229 8.65 -3.60 12.60
C GLY A 229 7.28 -3.17 12.04
N MET A 230 6.18 -3.32 12.77
CA MET A 230 4.85 -2.95 12.29
C MET A 230 4.77 -1.49 11.84
N GLY A 231 4.43 -1.23 10.57
CA GLY A 231 4.45 0.11 10.01
C GLY A 231 4.11 0.16 8.53
N LYS A 232 4.06 1.37 7.98
CA LYS A 232 3.80 1.58 6.55
C LYS A 232 4.84 0.88 5.66
N GLY A 233 4.39 0.38 4.52
CA GLY A 233 5.27 -0.27 3.53
C GLY A 233 5.81 -1.59 4.04
N ALA A 234 7.12 -1.78 3.93
CA ALA A 234 7.79 -2.96 4.47
C ALA A 234 8.00 -2.93 6.00
N GLY A 235 7.50 -1.90 6.68
CA GLY A 235 7.60 -1.74 8.13
C GLY A 235 8.70 -0.78 8.59
N ASN A 236 8.91 -0.70 9.90
CA ASN A 236 9.93 0.12 10.56
C ASN A 236 11.08 -0.73 11.10
N LEU A 237 12.06 -0.08 11.73
CA LEU A 237 13.00 -0.73 12.64
C LEU A 237 12.26 -1.54 13.72
N ASN A 238 12.64 -2.80 13.90
CA ASN A 238 12.09 -3.69 14.91
C ASN A 238 12.52 -3.28 16.33
N THR A 239 11.55 -3.01 17.22
CA THR A 239 11.82 -2.63 18.61
C THR A 239 12.58 -3.72 19.35
N GLU A 240 12.14 -4.98 19.24
CA GLU A 240 12.77 -6.11 19.91
C GLU A 240 14.25 -6.30 19.54
N LEU A 241 14.61 -6.07 18.26
CA LEU A 241 15.98 -6.16 17.78
C LEU A 241 16.82 -4.97 18.24
N LEU A 242 16.25 -3.77 18.26
CA LEU A 242 16.94 -2.57 18.72
C LEU A 242 17.23 -2.64 20.23
N LEU A 243 16.24 -3.02 21.04
CA LEU A 243 16.40 -3.09 22.50
C LEU A 243 17.45 -4.14 22.89
N GLU A 244 17.47 -5.30 22.22
CA GLU A 244 18.51 -6.32 22.42
C GLU A 244 19.91 -5.75 22.10
N HIS A 245 20.05 -5.10 20.95
CA HIS A 245 21.32 -4.48 20.54
C HIS A 245 21.83 -3.47 21.57
N LEU A 246 20.95 -2.60 22.06
CA LEU A 246 21.30 -1.60 23.06
C LEU A 246 21.67 -2.22 24.41
N ASN A 247 21.05 -3.33 24.79
CA ASN A 247 21.44 -4.08 25.99
C ASN A 247 22.84 -4.70 25.84
N LEU A 248 23.13 -5.31 24.68
CA LEU A 248 24.39 -6.00 24.42
C LEU A 248 25.58 -5.05 24.30
N PHE A 249 25.42 -3.93 23.59
CA PHE A 249 26.55 -3.08 23.18
C PHE A 249 26.59 -1.72 23.87
N TYR A 250 25.49 -1.27 24.47
CA TYR A 250 25.36 0.08 25.04
C TYR A 250 24.98 0.10 26.53
N GLY A 251 25.07 -1.05 27.22
CA GLY A 251 24.87 -1.14 28.67
C GLY A 251 23.45 -0.81 29.14
N LYS A 252 22.45 -0.93 28.25
CA LYS A 252 21.04 -0.74 28.59
C LYS A 252 20.45 -1.99 29.25
N ASN A 253 19.25 -1.84 29.82
CA ASN A 253 18.58 -2.89 30.59
C ASN A 253 17.09 -3.05 30.24
N TYR A 254 16.74 -2.85 28.97
CA TYR A 254 15.38 -3.02 28.46
C TYR A 254 14.92 -4.48 28.58
N LYS A 255 13.60 -4.70 28.66
CA LYS A 255 12.99 -6.04 28.78
C LYS A 255 12.38 -6.47 27.45
N ILE A 256 12.89 -7.56 26.89
CA ILE A 256 12.43 -8.06 25.58
C ILE A 256 11.19 -8.95 25.70
N SER A 257 11.08 -9.75 26.77
CA SER A 257 10.00 -10.72 26.96
C SER A 257 8.59 -10.16 26.80
N PRO A 258 8.22 -8.97 27.34
CA PRO A 258 6.89 -8.39 27.13
C PRO A 258 6.57 -8.15 25.66
N LEU A 259 7.57 -7.78 24.85
CA LEU A 259 7.39 -7.57 23.40
C LEU A 259 7.15 -8.89 22.69
N LEU A 260 7.89 -9.94 23.04
CA LEU A 260 7.70 -11.27 22.44
C LEU A 260 6.31 -11.85 22.77
N GLU A 261 5.81 -11.62 23.98
CA GLU A 261 4.46 -12.06 24.37
C GLU A 261 3.36 -11.35 23.60
N VAL A 262 3.46 -10.02 23.40
CA VAL A 262 2.45 -9.30 22.61
C VAL A 262 2.59 -9.60 21.11
N ILE A 263 3.81 -9.93 20.64
CA ILE A 263 4.00 -10.43 19.28
C ILE A 263 3.18 -11.70 19.05
N ASP A 264 3.32 -12.67 19.94
CA ASP A 264 2.62 -13.95 19.86
C ASP A 264 1.09 -13.79 19.93
N LYS A 265 0.60 -12.96 20.86
CA LYS A 265 -0.84 -12.85 21.16
C LYS A 265 -1.62 -11.87 20.28
N VAL A 266 -0.97 -10.82 19.78
CA VAL A 266 -1.63 -9.70 19.10
C VAL A 266 -1.02 -9.42 17.74
N ILE A 267 0.29 -9.19 17.68
CA ILE A 267 0.92 -8.70 16.45
C ILE A 267 0.87 -9.77 15.35
N ASN A 268 1.08 -11.06 15.68
CA ASN A 268 0.96 -12.15 14.72
C ASN A 268 -0.47 -12.32 14.18
N GLN A 269 -1.49 -12.10 15.03
CA GLN A 269 -2.88 -12.11 14.58
C GLN A 269 -3.11 -10.97 13.57
N LEU A 270 -2.68 -9.76 13.90
CA LEU A 270 -2.76 -8.61 13.00
C LEU A 270 -1.96 -8.84 11.71
N HIS A 271 -0.79 -9.48 11.77
CA HIS A 271 0.05 -9.79 10.60
C HIS A 271 -0.63 -10.78 9.65
N SER A 272 -1.36 -11.75 10.20
CA SER A 272 -2.11 -12.72 9.42
C SER A 272 -3.28 -12.10 8.64
N GLU A 273 -3.83 -10.99 9.15
CA GLU A 273 -4.93 -10.25 8.55
C GLU A 273 -4.45 -9.12 7.64
N PHE A 274 -3.39 -8.44 8.06
CA PHE A 274 -2.81 -7.26 7.43
C PHE A 274 -1.30 -7.43 7.31
N TYR A 275 -0.84 -7.78 6.12
CA TYR A 275 0.58 -8.03 5.89
C TYR A 275 1.40 -6.73 5.87
N TRP A 276 2.52 -6.73 6.60
CA TRP A 276 3.66 -5.84 6.38
C TRP A 276 4.95 -6.67 6.33
N GLY A 277 5.95 -6.16 5.63
CA GLY A 277 7.23 -6.83 5.47
C GLY A 277 7.83 -6.59 4.09
N TYR A 278 9.01 -7.15 3.86
CA TYR A 278 9.69 -7.02 2.57
C TYR A 278 8.81 -7.55 1.44
N ALA A 279 8.59 -6.70 0.44
CA ALA A 279 7.86 -7.06 -0.77
C ALA A 279 8.49 -6.36 -1.99
N PRO A 280 8.50 -7.00 -3.18
CA PRO A 280 9.11 -6.42 -4.37
C PRO A 280 8.56 -5.03 -4.74
N GLU A 281 7.28 -4.75 -4.52
CA GLU A 281 6.67 -3.46 -4.79
C GLU A 281 7.24 -2.33 -3.91
N TYR A 282 7.60 -2.63 -2.66
CA TYR A 282 8.21 -1.66 -1.75
C TYR A 282 9.67 -1.42 -2.12
N TYR A 283 10.41 -2.49 -2.46
CA TYR A 283 11.74 -2.36 -3.04
C TYR A 283 11.73 -1.49 -4.30
N LEU A 284 10.82 -1.77 -5.24
CA LEU A 284 10.71 -1.04 -6.49
C LEU A 284 10.37 0.43 -6.27
N SER A 285 9.52 0.74 -5.29
CA SER A 285 9.20 2.12 -4.92
C SER A 285 10.42 2.89 -4.44
N SER A 286 11.19 2.29 -3.51
CA SER A 286 12.41 2.89 -2.98
C SER A 286 13.52 3.00 -4.04
N ALA A 287 13.67 1.98 -4.88
CA ALA A 287 14.63 1.99 -5.99
C ALA A 287 14.31 3.07 -7.04
N ASN A 288 13.02 3.43 -7.19
CA ASN A 288 12.56 4.51 -8.08
C ASN A 288 12.26 5.82 -7.36
N HIS A 289 12.63 5.94 -6.08
CA HIS A 289 12.59 7.18 -5.33
C HIS A 289 11.18 7.76 -5.12
N CYS A 290 10.15 6.90 -5.06
CA CYS A 290 8.75 7.32 -4.97
C CYS A 290 7.98 6.70 -3.79
N THR A 291 6.83 7.28 -3.49
CA THR A 291 5.92 6.75 -2.47
C THR A 291 5.49 5.30 -2.77
N PRO A 292 5.45 4.41 -1.75
CA PRO A 292 5.01 3.01 -1.89
C PRO A 292 3.66 2.81 -2.60
N SER A 293 2.77 3.80 -2.50
CA SER A 293 1.42 3.73 -3.05
C SER A 293 1.37 3.59 -4.57
N TYR A 294 2.36 4.10 -5.32
CA TYR A 294 2.39 3.92 -6.78
C TYR A 294 2.66 2.46 -7.15
N ALA A 295 3.67 1.82 -6.55
CA ALA A 295 3.96 0.42 -6.85
C ALA A 295 2.81 -0.48 -6.39
N SER A 296 2.25 -0.23 -5.19
CA SER A 296 1.05 -0.95 -4.76
C SER A 296 -0.13 -0.75 -5.72
N HIS A 297 -0.29 0.44 -6.31
CA HIS A 297 -1.32 0.69 -7.31
C HIS A 297 -1.08 -0.13 -8.58
N PHE A 298 0.11 -0.03 -9.19
CA PHE A 298 0.42 -0.74 -10.43
C PHE A 298 0.43 -2.27 -10.26
N TYR A 299 1.05 -2.76 -9.19
CA TYR A 299 1.15 -4.17 -8.89
C TYR A 299 -0.21 -4.79 -8.51
N ASN A 300 -0.94 -4.20 -7.56
CA ASN A 300 -2.18 -4.81 -7.07
C ASN A 300 -3.39 -4.56 -7.99
N LYS A 301 -3.44 -3.41 -8.68
CA LYS A 301 -4.58 -3.08 -9.54
C LYS A 301 -4.50 -3.80 -10.88
N HIS A 302 -3.37 -3.67 -11.57
CA HIS A 302 -3.22 -4.14 -12.94
C HIS A 302 -2.56 -5.52 -13.03
N MET A 303 -2.17 -6.11 -11.88
CA MET A 303 -1.48 -7.41 -11.81
C MET A 303 -0.26 -7.45 -12.72
N LEU A 304 0.46 -6.33 -12.80
CA LEU A 304 1.59 -6.22 -13.69
C LEU A 304 2.74 -7.06 -13.17
N PRO A 305 3.46 -7.75 -14.07
CA PRO A 305 4.73 -8.32 -13.68
C PRO A 305 5.69 -7.20 -13.24
N ILE A 306 6.60 -7.58 -12.33
CA ILE A 306 7.47 -6.66 -11.57
C ILE A 306 8.31 -5.77 -12.50
N ASP A 307 8.72 -6.28 -13.64
CA ASP A 307 9.44 -5.54 -14.69
C ASP A 307 8.62 -4.36 -15.22
N GLN A 308 7.35 -4.56 -15.56
CA GLN A 308 6.45 -3.49 -16.03
C GLN A 308 6.13 -2.48 -14.93
N VAL A 309 6.01 -2.93 -13.68
CA VAL A 309 5.89 -2.01 -12.54
C VAL A 309 7.13 -1.13 -12.45
N GLY A 310 8.33 -1.72 -12.55
CA GLY A 310 9.59 -0.98 -12.56
C GLY A 310 9.66 0.06 -13.69
N GLU A 311 9.27 -0.31 -14.91
CA GLU A 311 9.20 0.61 -16.05
C GLU A 311 8.24 1.78 -15.77
N LEU A 312 7.03 1.52 -15.30
CA LEU A 312 6.06 2.56 -14.97
C LEU A 312 6.56 3.51 -13.87
N LEU A 313 7.16 2.97 -12.81
CA LEU A 313 7.71 3.78 -11.73
C LEU A 313 8.85 4.68 -12.22
N SER A 314 9.67 4.19 -13.15
CA SER A 314 10.75 4.98 -13.76
C SER A 314 10.23 6.15 -14.63
N MET A 315 8.99 6.06 -15.12
CA MET A 315 8.33 7.09 -15.92
C MET A 315 7.56 8.13 -15.08
N ILE A 316 7.51 7.99 -13.75
CA ILE A 316 6.84 8.98 -12.87
C ILE A 316 7.65 10.28 -12.86
N ASP A 317 6.98 11.40 -13.13
CA ASP A 317 7.56 12.73 -12.99
C ASP A 317 8.04 13.00 -11.55
N GLU A 318 9.21 13.61 -11.40
CA GLU A 318 9.84 13.87 -10.10
C GLU A 318 8.91 14.61 -9.12
N SER A 319 8.09 15.55 -9.61
CA SER A 319 7.14 16.30 -8.77
C SER A 319 6.00 15.42 -8.23
N LYS A 320 5.69 14.31 -8.90
CA LYS A 320 4.62 13.37 -8.55
C LYS A 320 5.12 12.23 -7.66
N LYS A 321 6.43 11.98 -7.55
CA LYS A 321 6.97 10.88 -6.73
C LYS A 321 6.70 11.02 -5.23
N ILE A 322 6.53 12.24 -4.74
CA ILE A 322 6.40 12.56 -3.30
C ILE A 322 5.05 12.11 -2.73
N SER A 323 3.97 12.27 -3.49
CA SER A 323 2.60 12.02 -3.03
C SER A 323 1.81 11.27 -4.07
N PHE A 324 1.01 10.30 -3.64
CA PHE A 324 0.24 9.46 -4.56
C PHE A 324 -0.87 10.26 -5.25
N ASP A 325 -0.74 10.41 -6.57
CA ASP A 325 -1.78 10.93 -7.44
C ASP A 325 -2.35 9.78 -8.28
N LYS A 326 -3.56 9.35 -7.89
CA LYS A 326 -4.25 8.22 -8.52
C LYS A 326 -4.58 8.50 -9.99
N ASN A 327 -5.01 9.71 -10.33
CA ASN A 327 -5.42 10.02 -11.70
C ASN A 327 -4.20 10.00 -12.63
N TYR A 328 -3.10 10.61 -12.16
CA TYR A 328 -1.81 10.55 -12.86
C TYR A 328 -1.34 9.10 -13.06
N ALA A 329 -1.47 8.24 -12.03
CA ALA A 329 -1.09 6.82 -12.16
C ALA A 329 -1.87 6.11 -13.28
N GLU A 330 -3.18 6.33 -13.36
CA GLU A 330 -4.05 5.74 -14.40
C GLU A 330 -3.72 6.28 -15.80
N GLU A 331 -3.43 7.58 -15.92
CA GLU A 331 -3.01 8.21 -17.17
C GLU A 331 -1.64 7.69 -17.64
N LEU A 332 -0.69 7.53 -16.72
CA LEU A 332 0.62 6.96 -17.01
C LEU A 332 0.49 5.51 -17.48
N TRP A 333 -0.33 4.70 -16.80
CA TRP A 333 -0.65 3.33 -17.22
C TRP A 333 -1.22 3.29 -18.64
N ARG A 334 -2.16 4.16 -18.96
CA ARG A 334 -2.74 4.24 -20.31
C ARG A 334 -1.68 4.61 -21.34
N SER A 335 -0.91 5.66 -21.10
CA SER A 335 0.15 6.14 -22.00
C SER A 335 1.21 5.07 -22.24
N TYR A 336 1.59 4.34 -21.19
CA TYR A 336 2.50 3.20 -21.28
C TYR A 336 1.97 2.12 -22.24
N ASN A 337 0.68 1.79 -22.18
CA ASN A 337 0.09 0.81 -23.09
C ASN A 337 -0.20 1.37 -24.49
N GLU A 338 -0.43 2.68 -24.63
CA GLU A 338 -0.56 3.33 -25.93
C GLU A 338 0.72 3.23 -26.77
N SER A 339 1.89 3.12 -26.12
CA SER A 339 3.15 2.84 -26.82
C SER A 339 3.23 1.42 -27.42
N LYS A 340 2.29 0.53 -27.06
CA LYS A 340 2.23 -0.87 -27.49
C LYS A 340 1.08 -1.13 -28.47
N GLN A 341 0.67 -0.14 -29.26
CA GLN A 341 -0.42 -0.29 -30.24
C GLN A 341 -0.09 -1.26 -31.37
N VAL A 342 -1.13 -1.94 -31.86
CA VAL A 342 -1.12 -2.80 -33.05
C VAL A 342 -2.38 -2.52 -33.87
N ASP A 343 -2.35 -2.71 -35.19
CA ASP A 343 -3.58 -2.74 -36.00
C ASP A 343 -4.23 -4.12 -35.86
N ASP A 344 -5.41 -4.18 -35.24
CA ASP A 344 -6.16 -5.41 -35.01
C ASP A 344 -7.34 -5.59 -35.96
N SER A 345 -7.50 -4.73 -36.98
CA SER A 345 -8.63 -4.75 -37.90
C SER A 345 -8.82 -6.10 -38.60
N SER A 346 -7.71 -6.73 -39.02
CA SER A 346 -7.71 -8.05 -39.67
C SER A 346 -8.11 -9.18 -38.72
N VAL A 347 -7.61 -9.13 -37.48
CA VAL A 347 -7.92 -10.08 -36.41
C VAL A 347 -9.40 -10.01 -36.05
N VAL A 348 -9.94 -8.80 -35.89
CA VAL A 348 -11.35 -8.57 -35.57
C VAL A 348 -12.25 -9.07 -36.70
N PHE A 349 -11.88 -8.84 -37.95
CA PHE A 349 -12.61 -9.34 -39.11
C PHE A 349 -12.66 -10.88 -39.14
N GLU A 350 -11.54 -11.54 -38.87
CA GLU A 350 -11.47 -13.00 -38.77
C GLU A 350 -12.35 -13.55 -37.64
N LEU A 351 -12.24 -12.97 -36.44
CA LEU A 351 -13.04 -13.39 -35.28
C LEU A 351 -14.53 -13.14 -35.52
N LYS A 352 -14.89 -12.04 -36.19
CA LYS A 352 -16.26 -11.77 -36.62
C LYS A 352 -16.80 -12.85 -37.55
N THR A 353 -15.97 -13.39 -38.43
CA THR A 353 -16.34 -14.49 -39.33
C THR A 353 -16.53 -15.79 -38.55
N VAL A 354 -15.67 -16.07 -37.56
CA VAL A 354 -15.78 -17.25 -36.69
C VAL A 354 -17.05 -17.22 -35.85
N PHE A 355 -17.42 -16.07 -35.29
CA PHE A 355 -18.58 -15.95 -34.41
C PHE A 355 -19.91 -15.73 -35.15
N ALA A 356 -19.88 -15.56 -36.47
CA ALA A 356 -21.07 -15.26 -37.25
C ALA A 356 -22.13 -16.37 -37.14
N GLY A 357 -23.31 -16.01 -36.63
CA GLY A 357 -24.44 -16.94 -36.48
C GLY A 357 -24.26 -18.00 -35.39
N LYS A 358 -23.20 -17.91 -34.57
CA LYS A 358 -22.91 -18.85 -33.48
C LYS A 358 -23.34 -18.26 -32.13
N ARG A 359 -23.66 -19.14 -31.19
CA ARG A 359 -23.75 -18.81 -29.76
C ARG A 359 -22.33 -18.85 -29.18
N VAL A 360 -22.02 -17.98 -28.22
CA VAL A 360 -20.67 -17.94 -27.63
C VAL A 360 -20.73 -18.27 -26.15
N LEU A 361 -20.00 -19.28 -25.72
CA LEU A 361 -19.85 -19.63 -24.31
C LEU A 361 -18.56 -19.00 -23.75
N LEU A 362 -18.70 -18.16 -22.74
CA LEU A 362 -17.58 -17.66 -21.95
C LEU A 362 -17.45 -18.45 -20.66
N VAL A 363 -16.26 -19.00 -20.41
CA VAL A 363 -15.93 -19.73 -19.19
C VAL A 363 -14.90 -18.93 -18.39
N ALA A 364 -15.37 -18.25 -17.34
CA ALA A 364 -14.56 -17.50 -16.38
C ALA A 364 -14.08 -18.42 -15.23
N PRO A 365 -13.01 -18.06 -14.51
CA PRO A 365 -12.38 -18.94 -13.51
C PRO A 365 -13.11 -18.94 -12.15
N GLY A 366 -14.42 -18.68 -12.13
CA GLY A 366 -15.23 -18.69 -10.91
C GLY A 366 -15.26 -20.07 -10.26
N LYS A 367 -15.37 -20.12 -8.94
CA LYS A 367 -15.40 -21.36 -8.16
C LYS A 367 -16.49 -22.34 -8.63
N SER A 368 -17.63 -21.83 -9.09
CA SER A 368 -18.77 -22.62 -9.52
C SER A 368 -18.47 -23.54 -10.70
N ILE A 369 -17.51 -23.22 -11.57
CA ILE A 369 -17.23 -24.05 -12.77
C ILE A 369 -16.82 -25.47 -12.40
N ALA A 370 -16.23 -25.68 -11.22
CA ALA A 370 -15.90 -27.01 -10.72
C ALA A 370 -17.16 -27.86 -10.48
N SER A 371 -18.19 -27.28 -9.88
CA SER A 371 -19.46 -27.95 -9.59
C SER A 371 -20.35 -28.14 -10.82
N TYR A 372 -20.13 -27.34 -11.87
CA TYR A 372 -20.91 -27.38 -13.12
C TYR A 372 -20.10 -27.92 -14.31
N LYS A 373 -18.98 -28.61 -14.05
CA LYS A 373 -18.05 -29.05 -15.09
C LYS A 373 -18.72 -29.86 -16.19
N GLU A 374 -19.50 -30.88 -15.83
CA GLU A 374 -20.18 -31.75 -16.80
C GLU A 374 -21.10 -30.96 -17.74
N LYS A 375 -21.93 -30.09 -17.18
CA LYS A 375 -22.83 -29.20 -17.94
C LYS A 375 -22.06 -28.27 -18.88
N ILE A 376 -20.93 -27.72 -18.43
CA ILE A 376 -20.09 -26.84 -19.26
C ILE A 376 -19.47 -27.67 -20.40
N ASP A 377 -18.93 -28.86 -20.12
CA ASP A 377 -18.33 -29.75 -21.11
C ASP A 377 -19.36 -30.26 -22.15
N GLU A 378 -20.63 -30.40 -21.77
CA GLU A 378 -21.73 -30.69 -22.70
C GLU A 378 -21.99 -29.52 -23.65
N ILE A 379 -22.10 -28.28 -23.14
CA ILE A 379 -22.35 -27.09 -23.96
C ILE A 379 -21.19 -26.83 -24.93
N ILE A 380 -19.94 -27.05 -24.48
CA ILE A 380 -18.74 -26.90 -25.34
C ILE A 380 -18.81 -27.79 -26.60
N LYS A 381 -19.48 -28.94 -26.52
CA LYS A 381 -19.58 -29.90 -27.64
C LYS A 381 -20.72 -29.59 -28.61
N GLU A 382 -21.57 -28.61 -28.33
CA GLU A 382 -22.66 -28.21 -29.24
C GLU A 382 -22.09 -27.57 -30.53
N GLU A 383 -22.53 -28.02 -31.70
CA GLU A 383 -21.96 -27.57 -33.00
C GLU A 383 -22.14 -26.07 -33.29
N ASP A 384 -23.13 -25.43 -32.68
CA ASP A 384 -23.43 -24.01 -32.84
C ASP A 384 -22.82 -23.12 -31.75
N ILE A 385 -22.02 -23.70 -30.84
CA ILE A 385 -21.27 -23.00 -29.82
C ILE A 385 -19.83 -22.73 -30.27
N VAL A 386 -19.32 -21.54 -29.95
CA VAL A 386 -17.88 -21.27 -29.90
C VAL A 386 -17.52 -20.94 -28.45
N SER A 387 -16.57 -21.68 -27.89
CA SER A 387 -16.20 -21.57 -26.48
C SER A 387 -14.92 -20.75 -26.27
N ILE A 388 -14.94 -19.84 -25.29
CA ILE A 388 -13.81 -18.98 -24.94
C ILE A 388 -13.54 -19.07 -23.44
N GLY A 389 -12.39 -19.62 -23.07
CA GLY A 389 -11.88 -19.60 -21.70
C GLY A 389 -11.26 -18.25 -21.37
N LEU A 390 -11.54 -17.71 -20.18
CA LEU A 390 -11.03 -16.41 -19.74
C LEU A 390 -9.98 -16.60 -18.64
N ASN A 391 -8.69 -16.42 -18.96
CA ASN A 391 -7.58 -16.65 -18.02
C ASN A 391 -7.68 -18.02 -17.28
N LEU A 392 -8.21 -19.06 -17.93
CA LEU A 392 -8.38 -20.38 -17.33
C LEU A 392 -7.05 -21.13 -17.28
N THR A 393 -6.81 -21.78 -16.14
CA THR A 393 -5.73 -22.74 -15.91
C THR A 393 -6.25 -24.18 -15.85
N ASP A 394 -7.56 -24.36 -15.67
CA ASP A 394 -8.24 -25.65 -15.57
C ASP A 394 -8.49 -26.34 -16.93
N SER A 395 -8.72 -27.66 -16.88
CA SER A 395 -8.87 -28.58 -18.02
C SER A 395 -10.23 -28.47 -18.74
N PHE A 396 -10.64 -27.27 -19.16
CA PHE A 396 -11.70 -27.12 -20.16
C PHE A 396 -11.10 -27.09 -21.57
N ASP A 397 -11.65 -27.90 -22.46
CA ASP A 397 -11.22 -27.98 -23.87
C ASP A 397 -11.98 -26.93 -24.71
N VAL A 398 -11.66 -25.67 -24.46
CA VAL A 398 -12.28 -24.52 -25.13
C VAL A 398 -11.63 -24.24 -26.49
N ASP A 399 -12.42 -23.69 -27.44
CA ASP A 399 -11.95 -23.35 -28.78
C ASP A 399 -10.88 -22.26 -28.77
N TYR A 400 -11.06 -21.25 -27.90
CA TYR A 400 -10.13 -20.14 -27.71
C TYR A 400 -9.81 -19.93 -26.24
N MET A 401 -8.56 -19.57 -25.94
CA MET A 401 -8.16 -19.01 -24.66
C MET A 401 -7.99 -17.50 -24.81
N MET A 402 -8.81 -16.70 -24.14
CA MET A 402 -8.59 -15.26 -24.03
C MET A 402 -7.85 -14.94 -22.73
N THR A 403 -6.68 -14.33 -22.84
CA THR A 403 -5.86 -13.98 -21.69
C THR A 403 -5.29 -12.58 -21.72
N THR A 404 -5.28 -11.96 -20.54
CA THR A 404 -4.64 -10.68 -20.24
C THR A 404 -3.41 -10.86 -19.33
N ARG A 405 -2.95 -12.11 -19.13
CA ARG A 405 -1.84 -12.47 -18.24
C ARG A 405 -0.73 -13.16 -19.02
N GLN A 406 0.51 -12.81 -18.71
CA GLN A 406 1.68 -13.35 -19.38
C GLN A 406 1.85 -14.86 -19.13
N ASP A 407 1.65 -15.33 -17.90
CA ASP A 407 1.82 -16.74 -17.53
C ASP A 407 0.81 -17.68 -18.23
N VAL A 408 -0.45 -17.26 -18.32
CA VAL A 408 -1.50 -17.99 -19.05
C VAL A 408 -1.26 -17.93 -20.57
N TYR A 409 -0.76 -16.80 -21.07
CA TYR A 409 -0.36 -16.66 -22.48
C TYR A 409 0.75 -17.65 -22.83
N ASP A 410 1.86 -17.64 -22.09
CA ASP A 410 3.03 -18.47 -22.35
C ASP A 410 2.68 -19.97 -22.30
N SER A 411 1.95 -20.39 -21.26
CA SER A 411 1.51 -21.78 -21.11
C SER A 411 0.54 -22.22 -22.22
N SER A 412 -0.41 -21.37 -22.61
CA SER A 412 -1.37 -21.68 -23.68
C SER A 412 -0.72 -21.78 -25.05
N VAL A 413 0.25 -20.90 -25.34
CA VAL A 413 1.02 -20.93 -26.58
C VAL A 413 1.92 -22.17 -26.63
N ALA A 414 2.55 -22.54 -25.52
CA ALA A 414 3.43 -23.72 -25.45
C ALA A 414 2.70 -25.03 -25.78
N VAL A 415 1.42 -25.14 -25.42
CA VAL A 415 0.58 -26.31 -25.74
C VAL A 415 -0.19 -26.17 -27.06
N GLY A 416 0.01 -25.07 -27.81
CA GLY A 416 -0.56 -24.87 -29.14
C GLY A 416 -2.06 -24.54 -29.19
N LYS A 417 -2.64 -24.04 -28.08
CA LYS A 417 -4.04 -23.55 -28.05
C LYS A 417 -4.22 -22.33 -28.95
N LYS A 418 -5.44 -22.10 -29.45
CA LYS A 418 -5.78 -20.83 -30.10
C LYS A 418 -5.91 -19.78 -29.01
N VAL A 419 -5.12 -18.72 -29.10
CA VAL A 419 -5.06 -17.70 -28.04
C VAL A 419 -5.53 -16.36 -28.61
N ILE A 420 -6.42 -15.69 -27.89
CA ILE A 420 -6.73 -14.28 -28.06
C ILE A 420 -6.01 -13.57 -26.92
N THR A 421 -5.32 -12.47 -27.20
CA THR A 421 -4.67 -11.65 -26.17
C THR A 421 -4.59 -10.20 -26.62
N THR A 422 -4.13 -9.31 -25.75
CA THR A 422 -3.99 -7.88 -26.01
C THR A 422 -2.53 -7.48 -26.20
N SER A 423 -2.32 -6.36 -26.88
CA SER A 423 -0.98 -5.88 -27.28
C SER A 423 -0.08 -5.45 -26.11
N ASN A 424 -0.63 -5.29 -24.90
CA ASN A 424 0.13 -5.08 -23.67
C ASN A 424 0.75 -6.38 -23.11
N VAL A 425 0.23 -7.56 -23.50
CA VAL A 425 0.76 -8.88 -23.14
C VAL A 425 1.76 -9.35 -24.21
N SER A 426 1.39 -9.32 -25.49
CA SER A 426 2.27 -9.75 -26.57
C SER A 426 2.18 -8.84 -27.79
N LYS A 427 3.34 -8.56 -28.40
CA LYS A 427 3.46 -7.81 -29.66
C LYS A 427 3.61 -8.69 -30.90
N GLY A 428 3.81 -10.00 -30.72
CA GLY A 428 4.16 -10.92 -31.80
C GLY A 428 3.12 -12.01 -32.02
N ALA A 429 2.49 -12.04 -33.19
CA ALA A 429 1.61 -13.14 -33.59
C ALA A 429 2.47 -14.36 -33.98
N ARG A 430 2.76 -15.25 -33.04
CA ARG A 430 3.36 -16.56 -33.31
C ARG A 430 2.29 -17.63 -33.28
N GLY A 431 2.21 -18.47 -34.31
CA GLY A 431 1.26 -19.59 -34.35
C GLY A 431 -0.21 -19.16 -34.40
N LYS A 432 -1.06 -19.76 -33.57
CA LYS A 432 -2.52 -19.55 -33.54
C LYS A 432 -2.94 -18.39 -32.61
N VAL A 433 -2.09 -17.37 -32.48
CA VAL A 433 -2.30 -16.22 -31.59
C VAL A 433 -2.97 -15.07 -32.36
N LYS A 434 -4.02 -14.51 -31.76
CA LYS A 434 -4.76 -13.33 -32.20
C LYS A 434 -4.49 -12.19 -31.23
N ILE A 435 -3.93 -11.09 -31.73
CA ILE A 435 -3.57 -9.93 -30.89
C ILE A 435 -4.56 -8.81 -31.16
N LEU A 436 -5.21 -8.36 -30.10
CA LEU A 436 -6.09 -7.21 -30.09
C LEU A 436 -5.33 -5.97 -29.65
N ASN A 437 -5.68 -4.81 -30.19
CA ASN A 437 -5.18 -3.54 -29.72
C ASN A 437 -5.78 -3.26 -28.34
N TYR A 438 -4.94 -3.27 -27.30
CA TYR A 438 -5.39 -3.11 -25.92
C TYR A 438 -6.35 -1.92 -25.73
N LYS A 439 -6.04 -0.76 -26.32
CA LYS A 439 -6.82 0.48 -26.15
C LYS A 439 -8.25 0.36 -26.68
N ASN A 440 -8.47 -0.43 -27.72
CA ASN A 440 -9.76 -0.51 -28.41
C ASN A 440 -10.83 -1.27 -27.60
N TRP A 441 -10.43 -2.10 -26.63
CA TRP A 441 -11.33 -3.07 -26.00
C TRP A 441 -11.52 -2.91 -24.49
N ILE A 442 -10.81 -1.98 -23.86
CA ILE A 442 -10.96 -1.65 -22.45
C ILE A 442 -12.10 -0.66 -22.21
N GLU A 443 -12.60 -0.59 -20.98
CA GLU A 443 -13.56 0.41 -20.54
C GLU A 443 -12.92 1.42 -19.58
N ILE A 444 -13.36 2.67 -19.67
CA ILE A 444 -12.96 3.73 -18.74
C ILE A 444 -14.22 4.31 -18.10
N SER A 445 -14.41 4.03 -16.81
CA SER A 445 -15.52 4.57 -16.04
C SER A 445 -15.08 4.89 -14.63
N ASP A 446 -15.69 5.88 -13.99
CA ASP A 446 -15.45 6.23 -12.59
C ASP A 446 -13.95 6.50 -12.27
N GLY A 447 -13.22 7.09 -13.23
CA GLY A 447 -11.79 7.38 -13.13
C GLY A 447 -10.87 6.15 -13.11
N ARG A 448 -11.35 5.00 -13.60
CA ARG A 448 -10.61 3.72 -13.56
C ARG A 448 -10.60 3.07 -14.93
N THR A 449 -9.46 2.46 -15.27
CA THR A 449 -9.40 1.49 -16.37
C THR A 449 -9.94 0.13 -15.93
N HIS A 450 -10.78 -0.47 -16.79
CA HIS A 450 -11.33 -1.82 -16.69
C HIS A 450 -10.87 -2.64 -17.90
N ASP A 451 -9.94 -3.56 -17.65
CA ASP A 451 -9.13 -4.26 -18.64
C ASP A 451 -9.08 -5.78 -18.40
N SER A 452 -10.08 -6.31 -17.70
CA SER A 452 -10.18 -7.75 -17.48
C SER A 452 -10.45 -8.51 -18.78
N SER A 453 -10.07 -9.79 -18.82
CA SER A 453 -10.37 -10.66 -19.95
C SER A 453 -11.87 -10.71 -20.27
N SER A 454 -12.75 -10.63 -19.27
CA SER A 454 -14.21 -10.58 -19.48
C SER A 454 -14.67 -9.27 -20.13
N VAL A 455 -14.17 -8.11 -19.69
CA VAL A 455 -14.52 -6.81 -20.29
C VAL A 455 -14.10 -6.75 -21.75
N ILE A 456 -12.83 -7.09 -22.02
CA ILE A 456 -12.28 -7.10 -23.38
C ILE A 456 -13.07 -8.07 -24.28
N THR A 457 -13.35 -9.27 -23.79
CA THR A 457 -14.08 -10.28 -24.59
C THR A 457 -15.51 -9.84 -24.87
N LEU A 458 -16.26 -9.32 -23.89
CA LEU A 458 -17.63 -8.88 -24.11
C LEU A 458 -17.71 -7.71 -25.10
N ASN A 459 -16.78 -6.76 -25.02
CA ASN A 459 -16.67 -5.67 -26.00
C ASN A 459 -16.34 -6.19 -27.41
N LEU A 460 -15.40 -7.13 -27.52
CA LEU A 460 -15.08 -7.80 -28.79
C LEU A 460 -16.30 -8.52 -29.38
N LEU A 461 -17.02 -9.32 -28.58
CA LEU A 461 -18.18 -10.07 -29.05
C LEU A 461 -19.31 -9.14 -29.52
N LYS A 462 -19.52 -8.02 -28.83
CA LYS A 462 -20.45 -6.96 -29.26
C LYS A 462 -20.04 -6.38 -30.61
N ALA A 463 -18.76 -6.05 -30.81
CA ALA A 463 -18.27 -5.53 -32.10
C ALA A 463 -18.33 -6.57 -33.23
N CYS A 464 -18.14 -7.85 -32.91
CA CYS A 464 -18.35 -8.97 -33.83
C CYS A 464 -19.83 -9.23 -34.14
N GLY A 465 -20.76 -8.62 -33.41
CA GLY A 465 -22.20 -8.73 -33.66
C GLY A 465 -22.84 -10.01 -33.12
N VAL A 466 -22.22 -10.66 -32.12
CA VAL A 466 -22.78 -11.85 -31.47
C VAL A 466 -24.09 -11.51 -30.78
N LYS A 467 -25.09 -12.39 -30.90
CA LYS A 467 -26.45 -12.16 -30.42
C LYS A 467 -26.87 -12.99 -29.22
N ASP A 468 -26.14 -14.07 -28.90
CA ASP A 468 -26.44 -14.93 -27.76
C ASP A 468 -25.12 -15.36 -27.10
N ILE A 469 -24.94 -14.98 -25.83
CA ILE A 469 -23.75 -15.25 -25.03
C ILE A 469 -24.16 -16.02 -23.77
N LEU A 470 -23.49 -17.15 -23.56
CA LEU A 470 -23.61 -17.96 -22.37
C LEU A 470 -22.44 -17.65 -21.43
N LEU A 471 -22.72 -17.45 -20.14
CA LEU A 471 -21.73 -17.08 -19.13
C LEU A 471 -21.63 -18.18 -18.06
N ALA A 472 -20.47 -18.82 -17.95
CA ALA A 472 -20.15 -19.78 -16.90
C ALA A 472 -18.99 -19.25 -16.04
N GLY A 473 -19.07 -19.44 -14.72
CA GLY A 473 -18.02 -19.00 -13.78
C GLY A 473 -18.01 -17.50 -13.48
N PHE A 474 -19.10 -16.79 -13.78
CA PHE A 474 -19.26 -15.36 -13.47
C PHE A 474 -19.87 -15.16 -12.07
N ASP A 475 -19.34 -15.85 -11.07
CA ASP A 475 -19.94 -16.01 -9.74
C ASP A 475 -20.12 -14.69 -8.98
N GLY A 476 -19.21 -13.75 -9.23
CA GLY A 476 -19.06 -12.54 -8.43
C GLY A 476 -17.98 -12.66 -7.36
N PHE A 477 -17.58 -11.52 -6.81
CA PHE A 477 -16.56 -11.44 -5.78
C PHE A 477 -17.16 -11.57 -4.37
N MET A 478 -16.36 -12.10 -3.46
CA MET A 478 -16.58 -12.27 -2.03
C MET A 478 -15.29 -11.93 -1.26
N VAL A 479 -15.45 -11.54 0.00
CA VAL A 479 -14.32 -11.22 0.90
C VAL A 479 -13.49 -12.47 1.20
N ASN A 480 -14.16 -13.61 1.37
CA ASN A 480 -13.49 -14.90 1.53
C ASN A 480 -12.81 -15.30 0.21
N ILE A 481 -11.48 -15.27 0.19
CA ILE A 481 -10.66 -15.57 -0.99
C ILE A 481 -10.90 -16.99 -1.54
N ASN A 482 -11.31 -17.93 -0.69
CA ASN A 482 -11.55 -19.32 -1.05
C ASN A 482 -12.88 -19.52 -1.80
N GLU A 483 -13.67 -18.45 -1.95
CA GLU A 483 -14.96 -18.49 -2.64
C GLU A 483 -14.91 -17.88 -4.05
N ASN A 484 -13.82 -17.20 -4.43
CA ASN A 484 -13.79 -16.40 -5.66
C ASN A 484 -13.36 -17.17 -6.91
N TYR A 485 -12.49 -18.18 -6.78
CA TYR A 485 -11.86 -18.85 -7.92
C TYR A 485 -11.80 -20.36 -7.74
N SER A 486 -11.92 -21.10 -8.84
CA SER A 486 -11.69 -22.56 -8.88
C SER A 486 -10.23 -22.89 -8.61
N ASP A 487 -9.31 -22.23 -9.30
CA ASP A 487 -7.87 -22.37 -9.12
C ASP A 487 -7.38 -21.58 -7.88
N PRO A 488 -6.80 -22.24 -6.87
CA PRO A 488 -6.22 -21.58 -5.70
C PRO A 488 -5.14 -20.54 -6.03
N ASN A 489 -4.41 -20.69 -7.15
CA ASN A 489 -3.34 -19.75 -7.54
C ASN A 489 -3.87 -18.38 -7.96
N LEU A 490 -5.16 -18.29 -8.30
CA LEU A 490 -5.86 -17.05 -8.65
C LEU A 490 -6.35 -16.28 -7.42
N ARG A 491 -6.36 -16.91 -6.23
CA ARG A 491 -6.88 -16.30 -5.00
C ARG A 491 -6.01 -15.12 -4.59
N ARG A 492 -6.67 -14.00 -4.29
CA ARG A 492 -6.05 -12.78 -3.76
C ARG A 492 -6.96 -12.15 -2.71
N PRO A 493 -6.40 -11.58 -1.64
CA PRO A 493 -7.15 -10.78 -0.69
C PRO A 493 -7.88 -9.64 -1.40
N VAL A 494 -9.14 -9.41 -1.04
CA VAL A 494 -9.94 -8.28 -1.52
C VAL A 494 -10.68 -7.66 -0.34
N SER A 495 -10.69 -6.34 -0.26
CA SER A 495 -11.44 -5.64 0.80
C SER A 495 -12.94 -5.65 0.52
N VAL A 496 -13.75 -5.41 1.57
CA VAL A 496 -15.22 -5.31 1.45
C VAL A 496 -15.63 -4.29 0.38
N GLU A 497 -15.05 -3.09 0.43
CA GLU A 497 -15.32 -2.02 -0.55
C GLU A 497 -14.94 -2.45 -1.98
N GLN A 498 -13.84 -3.19 -2.15
CA GLN A 498 -13.44 -3.70 -3.47
C GLN A 498 -14.44 -4.73 -4.00
N VAL A 499 -14.97 -5.60 -3.14
CA VAL A 499 -15.97 -6.61 -3.50
C VAL A 499 -17.26 -5.95 -3.97
N GLU A 500 -17.81 -5.03 -3.18
CA GLU A 500 -19.05 -4.32 -3.51
C GLU A 500 -18.92 -3.56 -4.83
N ARG A 501 -17.84 -2.80 -4.99
CA ARG A 501 -17.59 -2.02 -6.19
C ARG A 501 -17.40 -2.88 -7.44
N ARG A 502 -16.63 -3.98 -7.35
CA ARG A 502 -16.41 -4.88 -8.51
C ARG A 502 -17.72 -5.54 -8.93
N ASN A 503 -18.53 -5.98 -7.97
CA ASN A 503 -19.81 -6.60 -8.27
C ASN A 503 -20.80 -5.61 -8.89
N ALA A 504 -20.88 -4.39 -8.36
CA ALA A 504 -21.71 -3.33 -8.93
C ALA A 504 -21.31 -3.00 -10.38
N TYR A 505 -20.00 -2.88 -10.64
CA TYR A 505 -19.49 -2.64 -12.00
C TYR A 505 -19.90 -3.75 -12.98
N TYR A 506 -19.62 -5.02 -12.67
CA TYR A 506 -19.93 -6.12 -13.60
C TYR A 506 -21.43 -6.31 -13.81
N LYS A 507 -22.25 -6.10 -12.77
CA LYS A 507 -23.71 -6.14 -12.91
C LYS A 507 -24.20 -5.05 -13.88
N ARG A 508 -23.69 -3.82 -13.75
CA ARG A 508 -23.97 -2.72 -14.68
C ARG A 508 -23.51 -3.05 -16.09
N PHE A 509 -22.24 -3.43 -16.25
CA PHE A 509 -21.61 -3.67 -17.54
C PHE A 509 -22.27 -4.81 -18.32
N ILE A 510 -22.54 -5.95 -17.68
CA ILE A 510 -23.26 -7.06 -18.33
C ILE A 510 -24.68 -6.64 -18.71
N GLY A 511 -25.35 -5.85 -17.87
CA GLY A 511 -26.65 -5.25 -18.19
C GLY A 511 -26.63 -4.34 -19.42
N GLU A 512 -25.58 -3.53 -19.57
CA GLU A 512 -25.37 -2.68 -20.76
C GLU A 512 -25.12 -3.51 -22.03
N VAL A 513 -24.37 -4.61 -21.92
CA VAL A 513 -24.19 -5.57 -23.02
C VAL A 513 -25.54 -6.17 -23.41
N ALA A 514 -26.34 -6.62 -22.44
CA ALA A 514 -27.66 -7.18 -22.70
C ALA A 514 -28.62 -6.16 -23.37
N ALA A 515 -28.62 -4.92 -22.86
CA ALA A 515 -29.41 -3.82 -23.39
C ALA A 515 -29.05 -3.44 -24.84
N SER A 516 -27.85 -3.81 -25.31
CA SER A 516 -27.44 -3.63 -26.71
C SER A 516 -28.05 -4.65 -27.70
N GLY A 517 -29.01 -5.48 -27.23
CA GLY A 517 -29.71 -6.47 -28.04
C GLY A 517 -28.97 -7.80 -28.10
N VAL A 518 -28.13 -8.10 -27.11
CA VAL A 518 -27.46 -9.40 -26.94
C VAL A 518 -28.20 -10.17 -25.86
N LYS A 519 -28.61 -11.40 -26.16
CA LYS A 519 -29.17 -12.30 -25.15
C LYS A 519 -28.04 -12.84 -24.28
N ILE A 520 -28.16 -12.67 -22.96
CA ILE A 520 -27.20 -13.19 -21.97
C ILE A 520 -27.87 -14.31 -21.18
N THR A 521 -27.21 -15.46 -21.08
CA THR A 521 -27.68 -16.61 -20.31
C THR A 521 -26.60 -17.05 -19.32
N PHE A 522 -26.91 -17.07 -18.02
CA PHE A 522 -25.97 -17.61 -17.02
C PHE A 522 -26.10 -19.13 -16.92
N VAL A 523 -25.00 -19.85 -17.17
CA VAL A 523 -24.91 -21.32 -17.11
C VAL A 523 -24.72 -21.79 -15.67
N THR A 524 -24.02 -20.99 -14.87
CA THR A 524 -23.74 -21.17 -13.44
C THR A 524 -24.37 -20.03 -12.63
N PRO A 525 -24.62 -20.21 -11.32
CA PRO A 525 -25.09 -19.13 -10.45
C PRO A 525 -24.19 -17.90 -10.51
N SER A 526 -24.78 -16.70 -10.53
CA SER A 526 -24.06 -15.44 -10.71
C SER A 526 -24.71 -14.33 -9.90
N LYS A 527 -23.89 -13.49 -9.26
CA LYS A 527 -24.37 -12.24 -8.62
C LYS A 527 -24.77 -11.15 -9.63
N TYR A 528 -24.51 -11.37 -10.92
CA TYR A 528 -24.74 -10.41 -11.99
C TYR A 528 -26.06 -10.63 -12.72
N GLU A 529 -26.83 -11.65 -12.33
CA GLU A 529 -28.21 -11.87 -12.76
C GLU A 529 -29.15 -10.73 -12.33
#